data_AF-A0A531LM71-F1
#
_entry.id   AF-A0A531LM71-F1
#
_cell.length_a   1.000
_cell.length_b   1.000
_cell.length_c   1.000
_cell.angle_alpha   90.00
_cell.angle_beta   90.00
_cell.angle_gamma   90.00
#
_symmetry.space_group_name_H-M   'P 1'
#
loop_
_entity.id
_entity.type
_entity.pdbx_description
1 polymer ?
#
loop_
_entity_poly.entity_id
_entity_poly.type
_entity_poly.pdbx_seq_one_letter_code
_entity_poly.pdbx_strand_id
1 'polypeptide(L)'
;IGAVLRTTVEQLALLLKARAAAKILAKSTHRTMISAADNNPLKFVPGTDDILEIMFARRRAGYLDARHSVEDAFRDLKTHEFATYAAMQAALSRLLDD
;
A
#
# COMPACT_ATOMS: atom_id res chain seq x y z
N ILE A 1 -22.87 -0.78 -6.92
CA ILE A 1 -21.80 0.20 -6.61
C ILE A 1 -21.17 -0.08 -5.24
N GLY A 2 -21.92 -0.08 -4.14
CA GLY A 2 -21.36 -0.29 -2.79
C GLY A 2 -20.56 -1.58 -2.58
N ALA A 3 -21.04 -2.71 -3.13
CA ALA A 3 -20.31 -3.99 -3.06
C ALA A 3 -18.96 -3.95 -3.78
N VAL A 4 -18.92 -3.40 -5.00
CA VAL A 4 -17.68 -3.25 -5.77
C VAL A 4 -16.69 -2.36 -5.03
N LEU A 5 -17.14 -1.21 -4.52
CA LEU A 5 -16.28 -0.30 -3.75
C LEU A 5 -15.68 -0.98 -2.52
N ARG A 6 -16.49 -1.72 -1.75
CA ARG A 6 -16.04 -2.50 -0.59
C ARG A 6 -14.97 -3.49 -0.98
N THR A 7 -15.22 -4.30 -2.02
CA THR A 7 -14.24 -5.27 -2.51
C THR A 7 -12.97 -4.58 -2.97
N THR A 8 -13.04 -3.46 -3.69
CA THR A 8 -11.85 -2.71 -4.12
C THR A 8 -11.02 -2.22 -2.93
N VAL A 9 -11.65 -1.66 -1.91
CA VAL A 9 -10.96 -1.18 -0.70
C VAL A 9 -10.30 -2.34 0.06
N GLU A 10 -11.01 -3.44 0.24
CA GLU A 10 -10.48 -4.64 0.89
C GLU A 10 -9.26 -5.20 0.15
N GLN A 11 -9.39 -5.41 -1.16
CA GLN A 11 -8.31 -5.98 -1.97
C GLN A 11 -7.11 -5.04 -2.05
N LEU A 12 -7.32 -3.72 -2.12
CA LEU A 12 -6.24 -2.74 -2.12
C LEU A 12 -5.48 -2.73 -0.79
N ALA A 13 -6.19 -2.83 0.35
CA ALA A 13 -5.56 -2.97 1.66
C ALA A 13 -4.75 -4.27 1.77
N LEU A 14 -5.27 -5.39 1.26
CA LEU A 14 -4.55 -6.67 1.22
C LEU A 14 -3.27 -6.60 0.36
N LEU A 15 -3.32 -5.95 -0.80
CA LEU A 15 -2.14 -5.74 -1.65
C LEU A 15 -1.06 -4.91 -0.93
N LEU A 16 -1.45 -3.86 -0.21
CA LEU A 16 -0.50 -3.05 0.57
C LEU A 16 0.14 -3.86 1.71
N LYS A 17 -0.63 -4.74 2.37
CA LYS A 17 -0.11 -5.66 3.39
C LYS A 17 0.88 -6.67 2.79
N ALA A 18 0.53 -7.28 1.66
CA ALA A 18 1.43 -8.20 0.95
C ALA A 18 2.74 -7.50 0.52
N ARG A 19 2.63 -6.28 0.00
CA ARG A 19 3.78 -5.44 -0.33
C ARG A 19 4.68 -5.16 0.88
N ALA A 20 4.09 -4.85 2.03
CA ALA A 20 4.83 -4.62 3.27
C ALA A 20 5.55 -5.90 3.74
N ALA A 21 4.89 -7.06 3.64
CA ALA A 21 5.50 -8.35 3.94
C ALA A 21 6.68 -8.67 3.01
N ALA A 22 6.52 -8.47 1.69
CA ALA A 22 7.60 -8.66 0.72
C ALA A 22 8.83 -7.78 1.03
N LYS A 23 8.60 -6.54 1.46
CA LYS A 23 9.68 -5.62 1.86
C LYS A 23 10.48 -6.13 3.08
N ILE A 24 9.81 -6.78 4.04
CA ILE A 24 10.45 -7.38 5.22
C ILE A 24 11.31 -8.58 4.78
N LEU A 25 10.80 -9.44 3.90
CA LEU A 25 11.54 -10.60 3.37
C LEU A 25 12.80 -10.17 2.60
N ALA A 26 12.72 -9.08 1.83
CA ALA A 26 13.84 -8.50 1.09
C ALA A 26 14.88 -7.79 1.99
N LYS A 27 14.80 -7.92 3.32
CA LYS A 27 15.66 -7.26 4.32
C LYS A 27 15.74 -5.73 4.14
N SER A 28 14.73 -5.11 3.55
CA SER A 28 14.69 -3.65 3.40
C SER A 28 14.40 -3.00 4.76
N THR A 29 15.28 -2.12 5.21
CA THR A 29 15.20 -1.45 6.52
C THR A 29 14.12 -0.36 6.59
N HIS A 30 13.57 0.06 5.46
CA HIS A 30 12.60 1.15 5.40
C HIS A 30 11.21 0.67 5.81
N ARG A 31 10.78 0.98 7.04
CA ARG A 31 9.41 0.70 7.52
C ARG A 31 8.48 1.85 7.20
N THR A 32 7.22 1.53 6.89
CA THR A 32 6.15 2.52 6.81
C THR A 32 5.80 2.93 8.23
N MET A 33 6.26 4.11 8.65
CA MET A 33 5.96 4.65 9.97
C MET A 33 4.62 5.38 9.94
N ILE A 34 3.80 5.21 10.98
CA ILE A 34 2.64 6.06 11.21
C ILE A 34 3.15 7.47 11.52
N SER A 35 2.57 8.46 10.84
CA SER A 35 2.87 9.89 11.02
C SER A 35 1.82 10.56 11.91
N ALA A 36 2.09 11.78 12.36
CA ALA A 36 1.11 12.60 13.06
C ALA A 36 -0.08 13.01 12.17
N ALA A 37 0.13 13.06 10.85
CA ALA A 37 -0.87 13.41 9.85
C ALA A 37 -0.65 12.63 8.55
N ASP A 38 -1.65 12.68 7.66
CA ASP A 38 -1.62 12.08 6.32
C ASP A 38 -1.41 10.56 6.29
N ASN A 39 -1.92 9.87 7.32
CA ASN A 39 -1.91 8.42 7.35
C ASN A 39 -2.93 7.85 6.36
N ASN A 40 -2.49 6.91 5.52
CA ASN A 40 -3.42 6.21 4.63
C ASN A 40 -4.18 5.13 5.43
N PRO A 41 -5.52 5.22 5.56
CA PRO A 41 -6.32 4.22 6.26
C PRO A 41 -6.16 2.81 5.68
N LEU A 42 -5.93 2.67 4.37
CA LEU A 42 -5.69 1.37 3.70
C LEU A 42 -4.43 0.65 4.21
N LYS A 43 -3.48 1.38 4.80
CA LYS A 43 -2.22 0.85 5.32
C LYS A 43 -2.30 0.51 6.81
N PHE A 44 -3.14 1.20 7.57
CA PHE A 44 -3.05 1.22 9.05
C PHE A 44 -4.34 0.80 9.76
N VAL A 45 -5.49 0.86 9.09
CA VAL A 45 -6.78 0.48 9.68
C VAL A 45 -7.05 -1.00 9.39
N PRO A 46 -7.41 -1.82 10.38
CA PRO A 46 -7.57 -3.26 10.17
C PRO A 46 -8.81 -3.65 9.35
N GLY A 47 -9.96 -3.02 9.61
CA GLY A 47 -11.26 -3.41 9.08
C GLY A 47 -11.70 -2.61 7.86
N THR A 48 -12.23 -3.29 6.84
CA THR A 48 -12.75 -2.65 5.62
C THR A 48 -13.90 -1.68 5.91
N ASP A 49 -14.78 -2.01 6.85
CA ASP A 49 -15.87 -1.12 7.27
C ASP A 49 -15.34 0.17 7.89
N ASP A 50 -14.35 0.07 8.80
CA ASP A 50 -13.71 1.23 9.42
C ASP A 50 -12.95 2.08 8.39
N ILE A 51 -12.28 1.43 7.42
CA ILE A 51 -11.61 2.12 6.31
C ILE A 51 -12.64 2.92 5.49
N LEU A 52 -13.74 2.29 5.10
CA LEU A 52 -14.80 2.95 4.33
C LEU A 52 -15.43 4.10 5.11
N GLU A 53 -15.65 3.91 6.42
CA GLU A 53 -16.16 4.96 7.29
C GLU A 53 -15.21 6.17 7.35
N ILE A 54 -13.91 5.94 7.55
CA ILE A 54 -12.89 7.00 7.58
C ILE A 54 -12.79 7.71 6.23
N MET A 55 -12.84 6.96 5.13
CA MET A 55 -12.67 7.48 3.77
C MET A 55 -13.87 8.31 3.29
N PHE A 56 -15.10 7.94 3.65
CA PHE A 56 -16.32 8.47 3.04
C PHE A 56 -17.36 9.08 3.98
N ALA A 57 -17.37 8.72 5.27
CA ALA A 57 -18.44 9.13 6.19
C ALA A 57 -17.95 10.05 7.32
N ARG A 58 -16.94 9.62 8.07
CA ARG A 58 -16.38 10.35 9.22
C ARG A 58 -14.89 10.51 9.07
N ARG A 59 -14.49 11.60 8.42
CA ARG A 59 -13.08 11.94 8.25
C ARG A 59 -12.44 12.11 9.64
N ARG A 60 -11.49 11.23 9.97
CA ARG A 60 -10.78 11.25 11.24
C ARG A 60 -9.50 12.08 11.09
N ALA A 61 -9.27 12.99 12.03
CA ALA A 61 -8.03 13.77 12.06
C ALA A 61 -6.81 12.83 12.03
N GLY A 62 -5.84 13.17 11.17
CA GLY A 62 -4.63 12.37 10.96
C GLY A 62 -4.71 11.33 9.83
N TYR A 63 -5.86 11.15 9.17
CA TYR A 63 -6.01 10.25 8.03
C TYR A 63 -6.33 10.99 6.72
N LEU A 64 -5.89 10.42 5.60
CA LEU A 64 -6.22 10.87 4.25
C LEU A 64 -7.71 10.67 3.93
N ASP A 65 -8.27 11.47 3.00
CA ASP A 65 -9.60 11.17 2.43
C ASP A 65 -9.56 10.01 1.43
N ALA A 66 -10.73 9.61 0.95
CA ALA A 66 -10.88 8.54 -0.02
C ALA A 66 -9.96 8.68 -1.25
N ARG A 67 -9.97 9.85 -1.90
CA ARG A 67 -9.22 10.06 -3.15
C ARG A 67 -7.72 9.95 -2.90
N HIS A 68 -7.22 10.69 -1.91
CA HIS A 68 -5.79 10.70 -1.60
C HIS A 68 -5.31 9.34 -1.07
N SER A 69 -6.14 8.60 -0.33
CA SER A 69 -5.83 7.24 0.14
C SER A 69 -5.62 6.28 -1.03
N VAL A 70 -6.50 6.33 -2.03
CA VAL A 70 -6.40 5.48 -3.22
C VAL A 70 -5.20 5.87 -4.08
N GLU A 71 -4.98 7.17 -4.31
CA GLU A 71 -3.82 7.67 -5.06
C GLU A 71 -2.49 7.29 -4.40
N ASP A 72 -2.38 7.46 -3.08
CA ASP A 72 -1.21 7.05 -2.30
C ASP A 72 -0.97 5.54 -2.38
N ALA A 73 -2.03 4.72 -2.27
CA ALA A 73 -1.93 3.28 -2.38
C ALA A 73 -1.40 2.83 -3.76
N PHE A 74 -1.95 3.37 -4.85
CA PHE A 74 -1.48 3.05 -6.20
C PHE A 74 -0.06 3.53 -6.47
N ARG A 75 0.31 4.72 -5.98
CA ARG A 75 1.69 5.21 -6.10
C ARG A 75 2.67 4.25 -5.40
N ASP A 76 2.35 3.83 -4.19
CA ASP A 76 3.18 2.91 -3.41
C ASP A 76 3.36 1.55 -4.10
N LEU A 77 2.26 0.99 -4.60
CA LEU A 77 2.27 -0.31 -5.29
C LEU A 77 3.13 -0.25 -6.56
N LYS A 78 2.87 0.73 -7.45
CA LYS A 78 3.63 0.90 -8.69
C LYS A 78 5.12 1.12 -8.43
N THR A 79 5.45 1.97 -7.47
CA THR A 79 6.85 2.28 -7.13
C THR A 79 7.59 1.02 -6.68
N HIS A 80 6.93 0.20 -5.84
CA HIS A 80 7.52 -1.05 -5.40
C HIS A 80 7.66 -2.07 -6.54
N GLU A 81 6.64 -2.21 -7.38
CA GLU A 81 6.66 -3.16 -8.49
C GLU A 81 7.79 -2.86 -9.47
N PHE A 82 7.96 -1.61 -9.89
CA PHE A 82 9.06 -1.21 -10.77
C PHE A 82 10.43 -1.43 -10.13
N ALA A 83 10.58 -1.11 -8.85
CA ALA A 83 11.84 -1.34 -8.13
C ALA A 83 12.17 -2.83 -8.04
N THR A 84 11.18 -3.67 -7.76
CA THR A 84 11.33 -5.13 -7.69
C THR A 84 11.71 -5.69 -9.06
N TYR A 85 11.06 -5.24 -10.14
CA TYR A 85 11.41 -5.66 -11.50
C TYR A 85 12.83 -5.26 -11.90
N ALA A 86 13.24 -4.02 -11.64
CA ALA A 86 14.60 -3.56 -11.91
C ALA A 86 15.65 -4.37 -11.12
N ALA A 87 15.37 -4.70 -9.85
CA ALA A 87 16.26 -5.53 -9.04
C ALA A 87 16.38 -6.96 -9.59
N MET A 88 15.28 -7.55 -10.08
CA MET A 88 15.30 -8.87 -10.72
C MET A 88 16.09 -8.85 -12.03
N GLN A 89 15.93 -7.82 -12.86
CA GLN A 89 16.73 -7.68 -14.09
C GLN A 89 18.22 -7.56 -13.79
N ALA A 90 18.60 -6.76 -12.79
CA ALA A 90 19.99 -6.61 -12.39
C ALA A 90 20.59 -7.93 -11.83
N ALA A 91 19.81 -8.68 -11.05
CA ALA A 91 20.24 -9.99 -10.54
C ALA A 91 20.42 -11.01 -11.67
N LEU A 92 19.52 -11.01 -12.66
CA LEU A 92 19.62 -11.88 -13.83
C LEU A 92 20.84 -11.54 -14.70
N SER A 93 21.11 -10.26 -14.96
CA SER A 93 22.30 -9.84 -15.72
C SER A 93 23.56 -10.39 -15.07
N ARG A 94 23.72 -10.21 -13.75
CA ARG A 94 24.87 -10.73 -13.01
C ARG A 94 25.04 -12.24 -13.13
N LEU A 95 23.95 -13.00 -13.20
CA LEU A 95 24.02 -14.46 -13.34
C LEU A 95 24.39 -14.90 -14.77
N LEU A 96 24.10 -14.07 -15.78
CA LEU A 96 24.42 -14.35 -17.19
C LEU A 96 25.80 -13.83 -17.60
N ASP A 97 26.31 -12.82 -16.88
CA ASP A 97 27.63 -12.23 -17.09
C ASP A 97 28.75 -13.00 -16.33
N ASP A 98 28.40 -13.96 -15.46
CA ASP A 98 29.26 -14.97 -14.81
C ASP A 98 29.25 -16.30 -15.61
#